data_AF-A0A9D7D5P3-F1
#
_entry.id   AF-A0A9D7D5P3-F1
#
_cell.length_a   1.000
_cell.length_b   1.000
_cell.length_c   1.000
_cell.angle_alpha   90.00
_cell.angle_beta   90.00
_cell.angle_gamma   90.00
#
_symmetry.space_group_name_H-M   'P 1'
#
loop_
_entity.id
_entity.type
_entity.pdbx_description
1 polymer ?
#
loop_
_entity_poly.entity_id
_entity_poly.type
_entity_poly.pdbx_seq_one_letter_code
_entity_poly.pdbx_strand_id
1 'polypeptide(L)'
;MAARLWSVGLVLVLAGCGRAERRHTAASQTASASSTETLCTRLGPESVCWGKDGGVHCVGPSCIPEAPRPPALRPRGASPFSCDGGVCEQERPRQPDDGEWECGEGTGVTVCRGGLMAAGVSHGSPDGRWLCGDHRVEDAGAYPRVCVDFSPETPGAERDAGARWSCRYAYVSNMPVRRCAQSQSTRVGDRCASGACPPGSACVSERCVPPKPDVGCFFDDECGAGRACTFGSCRP
;
A
#
# COMPACT_ATOMS: atom_id res chain seq x y z
N MET A 1 -42.09 48.32 32.57
CA MET A 1 -41.23 49.54 32.59
C MET A 1 -40.15 49.39 31.51
N ALA A 2 -40.13 50.38 30.63
CA ALA A 2 -39.09 50.84 29.69
C ALA A 2 -38.12 49.84 29.02
N ALA A 3 -38.29 49.76 27.70
CA ALA A 3 -37.33 49.29 26.71
C ALA A 3 -36.06 50.16 26.64
N ARG A 4 -34.94 49.56 26.21
CA ARG A 4 -33.87 50.27 25.49
C ARG A 4 -33.28 49.37 24.39
N LEU A 5 -33.78 49.59 23.17
CA LEU A 5 -33.10 49.25 21.92
C LEU A 5 -31.86 50.13 21.79
N TRP A 6 -30.69 49.51 21.54
CA TRP A 6 -29.52 50.21 21.02
C TRP A 6 -29.16 49.58 19.68
N SER A 7 -29.61 50.25 18.63
CA SER A 7 -29.12 50.08 17.27
C SER A 7 -27.76 50.76 17.18
N VAL A 8 -26.70 49.99 16.97
CA VAL A 8 -25.41 50.52 16.52
C VAL A 8 -25.21 50.01 15.10
N GLY A 9 -25.22 50.96 14.17
CA GLY A 9 -25.06 50.71 12.75
C GLY A 9 -23.60 50.46 12.37
N LEU A 10 -23.49 49.83 11.20
CA LEU A 10 -22.62 50.21 10.08
C LEU A 10 -21.11 50.31 10.37
N VAL A 11 -20.30 49.47 9.71
CA VAL A 11 -19.45 49.86 8.56
C VAL A 11 -19.01 48.56 7.87
N LEU A 12 -19.51 48.34 6.65
CA LEU A 12 -19.04 47.27 5.76
C LEU A 12 -17.89 47.86 4.92
N VAL A 13 -16.65 47.58 5.31
CA VAL A 13 -15.47 47.88 4.49
C VAL A 13 -15.26 46.72 3.52
N LEU A 14 -15.70 46.89 2.27
CA LEU A 14 -15.35 46.01 1.16
C LEU A 14 -13.92 46.35 0.70
N ALA A 15 -12.92 45.81 1.38
CA ALA A 15 -11.55 45.81 0.90
C ALA A 15 -11.42 44.77 -0.23
N GLY A 16 -11.45 45.25 -1.47
CA GLY A 16 -11.15 44.46 -2.65
C GLY A 16 -9.70 44.00 -2.64
N CYS A 17 -9.45 42.75 -2.25
CA CYS A 17 -8.21 42.06 -2.56
C CYS A 17 -8.33 41.47 -3.97
N GLY A 18 -7.66 42.11 -4.93
CA GLY A 18 -7.50 41.60 -6.29
C GLY A 18 -6.94 40.18 -6.26
N ARG A 19 -7.78 39.21 -6.60
CA ARG A 19 -7.38 37.82 -6.78
C ARG A 19 -6.66 37.74 -8.12
N ALA A 20 -5.34 37.87 -8.08
CA ALA A 20 -4.50 37.52 -9.22
C ALA A 20 -4.66 36.02 -9.48
N GLU A 21 -5.49 35.67 -10.45
CA GLU A 21 -5.57 34.32 -11.02
C GLU A 21 -4.20 33.97 -11.60
N ARG A 22 -3.33 33.39 -10.78
CA ARG A 22 -2.23 32.57 -11.29
C ARG A 22 -2.88 31.34 -11.88
N ARG A 23 -3.18 31.40 -13.17
CA ARG A 23 -3.35 30.21 -14.00
C ARG A 23 -2.03 29.46 -13.92
N HIS A 24 -1.96 28.50 -13.00
CA HIS A 24 -0.97 27.44 -13.08
C HIS A 24 -1.32 26.67 -14.34
N THR A 25 -0.67 27.05 -15.45
CA THR A 25 -0.56 26.22 -16.63
C THR A 25 0.18 24.97 -16.15
N ALA A 26 -0.58 23.98 -15.70
CA ALA A 26 -0.07 22.64 -15.52
C ALA A 26 0.36 22.20 -16.92
N ALA A 27 1.64 22.40 -17.21
CA ALA A 27 2.28 21.77 -18.33
C ALA A 27 2.17 20.28 -18.07
N SER A 28 1.12 19.66 -18.62
CA SER A 28 1.02 18.22 -18.77
C SER A 28 2.19 17.81 -19.63
N GLN A 29 3.32 17.51 -18.98
CA GLN A 29 4.39 16.77 -19.59
C GLN A 29 3.84 15.38 -19.82
N THR A 30 3.29 15.16 -21.00
CA THR A 30 3.10 13.81 -21.55
C THR A 30 4.50 13.28 -21.86
N ALA A 31 5.17 12.79 -20.82
CA ALA A 31 6.37 11.99 -20.97
C ALA A 31 5.96 10.73 -21.75
N SER A 32 6.41 10.64 -23.00
CA SER A 32 6.35 9.38 -23.75
C SER A 32 7.18 8.35 -22.98
N ALA A 33 6.51 7.32 -22.49
CA ALA A 33 7.13 6.17 -21.85
C ALA A 33 8.01 5.44 -22.86
N SER A 34 9.30 5.77 -22.88
CA SER A 34 10.33 4.90 -23.45
C SER A 34 10.43 3.66 -22.55
N SER A 35 10.53 2.50 -23.18
CA SER A 35 10.40 1.13 -22.64
C SER A 35 11.52 0.69 -21.67
N THR A 36 11.92 1.55 -20.75
CA THR A 36 12.81 1.18 -19.65
C THR A 36 12.04 0.35 -18.62
N GLU A 37 12.57 -0.83 -18.29
CA GLU A 37 12.09 -1.76 -17.26
C GLU A 37 11.67 -1.01 -15.99
N THR A 38 10.38 -0.73 -15.90
CA THR A 38 9.79 0.04 -14.81
C THR A 38 8.96 -0.92 -13.98
N LEU A 39 9.28 -1.01 -12.69
CA LEU A 39 8.47 -1.77 -11.74
C LEU A 39 7.39 -0.84 -11.20
N CYS A 40 6.11 -1.18 -11.35
CA CYS A 40 5.02 -0.36 -10.86
C CYS A 40 4.09 -1.15 -9.92
N THR A 41 3.53 -0.48 -8.92
CA THR A 41 2.50 -1.04 -8.05
C THR A 41 1.56 0.06 -7.54
N ARG A 42 0.45 -0.32 -6.92
CA ARG A 42 -0.46 0.62 -6.26
C ARG A 42 0.00 0.92 -4.84
N LEU A 43 -0.18 2.17 -4.43
CA LEU A 43 -0.03 2.66 -3.05
C LEU A 43 -1.35 3.35 -2.64
N GLY A 44 -2.34 2.56 -2.23
CA GLY A 44 -3.69 3.07 -1.97
C GLY A 44 -4.35 3.59 -3.27
N PRO A 45 -4.78 4.86 -3.33
CA PRO A 45 -5.40 5.43 -4.54
C PRO A 45 -4.38 5.83 -5.62
N GLU A 46 -3.09 5.88 -5.28
CA GLU A 46 -2.02 6.27 -6.19
C GLU A 46 -1.33 5.04 -6.78
N SER A 47 -0.59 5.22 -7.86
CA SER A 47 0.41 4.26 -8.32
C SER A 47 1.82 4.84 -8.17
N VAL A 48 2.78 3.97 -7.94
CA VAL A 48 4.21 4.30 -7.92
C VAL A 48 4.91 3.43 -8.94
N CYS A 49 5.90 4.02 -9.62
CA CYS A 49 6.75 3.34 -10.56
C CYS A 49 8.21 3.63 -10.24
N TRP A 50 9.05 2.60 -10.19
CA TRP A 50 10.49 2.70 -9.99
C TRP A 50 11.26 2.39 -11.27
N GLY A 51 12.29 3.20 -11.54
CA GLY A 51 13.21 2.99 -12.64
C GLY A 51 14.18 1.84 -12.40
N LYS A 52 15.04 1.58 -13.40
CA LYS A 52 16.09 0.56 -13.33
C LYS A 52 17.15 0.87 -12.25
N ASP A 53 17.45 2.14 -12.06
CA ASP A 53 18.35 2.69 -11.06
C ASP A 53 17.82 2.59 -9.61
N GLY A 54 16.56 2.17 -9.42
CA GLY A 54 15.91 2.11 -8.11
C GLY A 54 15.24 3.41 -7.69
N GLY A 55 15.41 4.49 -8.46
CA GLY A 55 14.77 5.77 -8.24
C GLY A 55 13.27 5.70 -8.48
N VAL A 56 12.51 6.54 -7.78
CA VAL A 56 11.08 6.72 -8.06
C VAL A 56 10.95 7.51 -9.37
N HIS A 57 10.42 6.85 -10.40
CA HIS A 57 10.18 7.46 -11.70
C HIS A 57 8.91 8.32 -11.68
N CYS A 58 7.84 7.84 -11.04
CA CYS A 58 6.62 8.63 -10.89
C CYS A 58 5.76 8.16 -9.70
N VAL A 59 4.93 9.08 -9.19
CA VAL A 59 3.89 8.85 -8.18
C VAL A 59 2.63 9.58 -8.61
N GLY A 60 1.49 8.89 -8.69
CA GLY A 60 0.21 9.50 -9.05
C GLY A 60 -0.80 8.53 -9.64
N PRO A 61 -2.04 8.98 -9.94
CA PRO A 61 -3.07 8.12 -10.54
C PRO A 61 -2.80 7.86 -12.02
N SER A 62 -2.00 8.72 -12.66
CA SER A 62 -1.58 8.60 -14.06
C SER A 62 -0.30 7.79 -14.24
N CYS A 63 0.31 7.30 -13.15
CA CYS A 63 1.40 6.33 -13.19
C CYS A 63 0.83 4.96 -13.56
N ILE A 64 0.50 4.77 -14.83
CA ILE A 64 -0.12 3.54 -15.29
C ILE A 64 1.00 2.51 -15.47
N PRO A 65 0.97 1.37 -14.75
CA PRO A 65 1.75 0.21 -15.13
C PRO A 65 1.33 -0.17 -16.55
N GLU A 66 2.27 -0.28 -17.48
CA GLU A 66 1.97 -0.90 -18.77
C GLU A 66 1.52 -2.34 -18.47
N ALA A 67 0.21 -2.58 -18.48
CA ALA A 67 -0.35 -3.80 -17.90
C ALA A 67 0.07 -5.01 -18.73
N PRO A 68 0.77 -6.01 -18.16
CA PRO A 68 0.87 -7.30 -18.81
C PRO A 68 -0.53 -7.94 -18.78
N ARG A 69 -1.17 -8.06 -19.94
CA ARG A 69 -2.38 -8.88 -20.09
C ARG A 69 -1.99 -10.27 -20.59
N PRO A 70 -2.18 -11.28 -19.73
CA PRO A 70 -2.95 -12.44 -20.13
C PRO A 70 -4.25 -12.50 -19.31
N PRO A 71 -5.25 -13.30 -19.74
CA PRO A 71 -6.40 -13.62 -18.91
C PRO A 71 -5.93 -14.51 -17.75
N ALA A 72 -5.38 -13.90 -16.70
CA ALA A 72 -5.24 -14.60 -15.43
C ALA A 72 -6.64 -15.05 -15.00
N LEU A 73 -6.75 -16.33 -14.62
CA LEU A 73 -7.90 -16.82 -13.84
C LEU A 73 -8.25 -15.76 -12.80
N ARG A 74 -9.53 -15.39 -12.70
CA ARG A 74 -9.96 -14.36 -11.75
C ARG A 74 -9.41 -14.74 -10.37
N PRO A 75 -8.54 -13.91 -9.77
CA PRO A 75 -8.04 -14.18 -8.43
C PRO A 75 -9.23 -14.40 -7.51
N ARG A 76 -9.15 -15.34 -6.57
CA ARG A 76 -10.17 -15.44 -5.53
C ARG A 76 -10.28 -14.07 -4.87
N GLY A 77 -11.50 -13.53 -4.84
CA GLY A 77 -11.77 -12.33 -4.08
C GLY A 77 -11.51 -12.59 -2.60
N ALA A 78 -11.04 -11.58 -1.87
CA ALA A 78 -11.06 -11.67 -0.43
C ALA A 78 -12.50 -11.68 0.08
N SER A 79 -12.75 -12.30 1.24
CA SER A 79 -14.04 -12.13 1.91
C SER A 79 -14.25 -10.67 2.32
N PRO A 80 -15.49 -10.20 2.45
CA PRO A 80 -15.77 -8.91 3.09
C PRO A 80 -15.24 -8.86 4.52
N PHE A 81 -15.00 -7.65 5.02
CA PHE A 81 -14.75 -7.43 6.45
C PHE A 81 -16.06 -7.52 7.25
N SER A 82 -16.02 -8.22 8.39
CA SER A 82 -17.05 -8.18 9.43
C SER A 82 -16.53 -7.33 10.59
N CYS A 83 -17.22 -6.24 10.93
CA CYS A 83 -16.76 -5.30 11.95
C CYS A 83 -17.67 -5.30 13.17
N ASP A 84 -17.08 -5.43 14.35
CA ASP A 84 -17.73 -5.31 15.65
C ASP A 84 -16.82 -4.56 16.63
N GLY A 85 -17.37 -3.59 17.36
CA GLY A 85 -16.64 -2.85 18.40
C GLY A 85 -15.34 -2.15 17.95
N GLY A 86 -15.24 -1.70 16.70
CA GLY A 86 -14.02 -1.06 16.17
C GLY A 86 -12.90 -2.02 15.77
N VAL A 87 -13.18 -3.33 15.80
CA VAL A 87 -12.35 -4.40 15.26
C VAL A 87 -13.04 -4.97 14.04
N CYS A 88 -12.29 -5.22 12.98
CA CYS A 88 -12.79 -5.82 11.75
C CYS A 88 -12.02 -7.11 11.45
N GLU A 89 -12.72 -8.17 11.07
CA GLU A 89 -12.13 -9.45 10.70
C GLU A 89 -12.45 -9.81 9.25
N GLN A 90 -11.53 -10.51 8.59
CA GLN A 90 -11.65 -11.03 7.23
C GLN A 90 -11.18 -12.49 7.21
N GLU A 91 -12.11 -13.43 7.11
CA GLU A 91 -11.84 -14.89 7.24
C GLU A 91 -11.07 -15.50 6.06
N ARG A 92 -11.09 -14.85 4.89
CA ARG A 92 -10.36 -15.28 3.69
C ARG A 92 -9.70 -14.06 3.07
N PRO A 93 -8.62 -13.54 3.67
CA PRO A 93 -7.90 -12.42 3.12
C PRO A 93 -7.34 -12.79 1.74
N ARG A 94 -7.13 -11.77 0.90
CA ARG A 94 -6.47 -11.97 -0.39
C ARG A 94 -5.07 -12.56 -0.16
N GLN A 95 -4.72 -13.55 -0.97
CA GLN A 95 -3.39 -14.16 -1.02
C GLN A 95 -2.78 -13.95 -2.41
N PRO A 96 -1.46 -14.16 -2.58
CA PRO A 96 -0.81 -14.02 -3.88
C PRO A 96 -1.41 -14.93 -4.96
N ASP A 97 -1.67 -16.18 -4.62
CA ASP A 97 -2.34 -17.15 -5.49
C ASP A 97 -3.07 -18.22 -4.64
N ASP A 98 -3.46 -19.34 -5.24
CA ASP A 98 -4.16 -20.45 -4.59
C ASP A 98 -3.26 -21.39 -3.75
N GLY A 99 -1.97 -21.08 -3.63
CA GLY A 99 -1.02 -21.84 -2.80
C GLY A 99 -1.23 -21.64 -1.30
N GLU A 100 -0.47 -22.38 -0.49
CA GLU A 100 -0.36 -22.11 0.94
C GLU A 100 0.56 -20.90 1.16
N TRP A 101 0.15 -19.99 2.04
CA TRP A 101 0.89 -18.77 2.33
C TRP A 101 0.87 -18.46 3.82
N GLU A 102 2.02 -18.07 4.34
CA GLU A 102 2.14 -17.41 5.63
C GLU A 102 2.33 -15.91 5.38
N CYS A 103 1.46 -15.10 5.98
CA CYS A 103 1.42 -13.67 5.74
C CYS A 103 1.57 -12.88 7.03
N GLY A 104 2.26 -11.75 6.94
CA GLY A 104 2.36 -10.74 7.98
C GLY A 104 2.01 -9.37 7.41
N GLU A 105 1.63 -8.43 8.26
CA GLU A 105 1.37 -7.05 7.85
C GLU A 105 2.01 -6.05 8.81
N GLY A 106 2.67 -5.05 8.24
CA GLY A 106 3.30 -3.97 8.97
C GLY A 106 3.19 -2.66 8.19
N THR A 107 2.82 -1.57 8.86
CA THR A 107 2.73 -0.22 8.26
C THR A 107 1.85 -0.13 7.00
N GLY A 108 0.84 -1.00 6.89
CA GLY A 108 -0.06 -1.07 5.74
C GLY A 108 0.49 -1.83 4.53
N VAL A 109 1.57 -2.59 4.70
CA VAL A 109 2.16 -3.47 3.68
C VAL A 109 2.00 -4.92 4.13
N THR A 110 1.42 -5.75 3.26
CA THR A 110 1.35 -7.20 3.49
C THR A 110 2.55 -7.86 2.83
N VAL A 111 3.25 -8.70 3.57
CA VAL A 111 4.30 -9.59 3.05
C VAL A 111 3.83 -11.01 3.27
N CYS A 112 3.95 -11.87 2.27
CA CYS A 112 3.64 -13.29 2.37
C CYS A 112 4.84 -14.12 1.90
N ARG A 113 5.15 -15.19 2.62
CA ARG A 113 6.05 -16.26 2.16
C ARG A 113 5.23 -17.48 1.76
N GLY A 114 5.61 -18.10 0.65
CA GLY A 114 4.98 -19.34 0.20
C GLY A 114 5.16 -20.43 1.25
N GLY A 115 4.18 -21.31 1.36
CA GLY A 115 4.20 -22.54 2.15
C GLY A 115 4.73 -23.73 1.34
N LEU A 116 4.72 -24.93 1.96
CA LEU A 116 5.04 -26.18 1.28
C LEU A 116 4.07 -26.41 0.12
N MET A 117 4.60 -26.83 -1.02
CA MET A 117 3.76 -27.18 -2.15
C MET A 117 3.06 -28.52 -1.91
N ALA A 118 1.74 -28.55 -2.13
CA ALA A 118 1.03 -29.81 -2.29
C ALA A 118 1.65 -30.56 -3.49
N ALA A 119 2.00 -31.83 -3.29
CA ALA A 119 2.66 -32.64 -4.30
C ALA A 119 1.84 -32.67 -5.61
N GLY A 120 2.47 -32.28 -6.73
CA GLY A 120 1.86 -32.32 -8.06
C GLY A 120 1.04 -31.08 -8.45
N VAL A 121 1.01 -30.03 -7.65
CA VAL A 121 0.35 -28.75 -8.00
C VAL A 121 1.37 -27.78 -8.57
N SER A 122 1.13 -27.20 -9.74
CA SER A 122 1.96 -26.11 -10.27
C SER A 122 1.53 -24.76 -9.68
N HIS A 123 2.47 -23.86 -9.41
CA HIS A 123 2.13 -22.51 -8.99
C HIS A 123 1.24 -21.81 -10.02
N GLY A 124 0.17 -21.19 -9.54
CA GLY A 124 -0.57 -20.21 -10.33
C GLY A 124 0.28 -18.96 -10.56
N SER A 125 -0.06 -18.19 -11.59
CA SER A 125 0.41 -16.82 -11.68
C SER A 125 -0.16 -16.02 -10.49
N PRO A 126 0.66 -15.20 -9.81
CA PRO A 126 0.15 -14.38 -8.71
C PRO A 126 -0.89 -13.34 -9.22
N ASP A 127 -1.81 -12.93 -8.36
CA ASP A 127 -2.66 -11.75 -8.56
C ASP A 127 -1.76 -10.54 -8.85
N GLY A 128 -2.04 -9.80 -9.91
CA GLY A 128 -1.20 -8.70 -10.40
C GLY A 128 -1.02 -7.52 -9.42
N ARG A 129 -1.65 -7.55 -8.25
CA ARG A 129 -1.35 -6.63 -7.13
C ARG A 129 -0.09 -7.00 -6.37
N TRP A 130 0.33 -8.25 -6.40
CA TRP A 130 1.47 -8.73 -5.65
C TRP A 130 2.75 -8.58 -6.46
N LEU A 131 3.79 -8.06 -5.81
CA LEU A 131 5.15 -8.10 -6.31
C LEU A 131 5.84 -9.30 -5.70
N CYS A 132 6.18 -10.30 -6.51
CA CYS A 132 6.82 -11.53 -6.04
C CYS A 132 8.26 -11.64 -6.52
N GLY A 133 9.12 -12.21 -5.68
CA GLY A 133 10.50 -12.55 -5.99
C GLY A 133 10.90 -13.87 -5.31
N ASP A 134 12.07 -14.38 -5.69
CA ASP A 134 12.60 -15.62 -5.14
C ASP A 134 13.01 -15.45 -3.67
N HIS A 135 12.81 -16.49 -2.86
CA HIS A 135 13.24 -16.48 -1.47
C HIS A 135 14.77 -16.60 -1.40
N ARG A 136 15.45 -15.70 -0.67
CA ARG A 136 16.92 -15.61 -0.68
C ARG A 136 17.65 -16.71 0.11
N VAL A 137 16.94 -17.57 0.83
CA VAL A 137 17.56 -18.64 1.60
C VAL A 137 17.98 -19.75 0.64
N GLU A 138 19.29 -20.07 0.58
CA GLU A 138 19.85 -21.05 -0.37
C GLU A 138 19.23 -22.45 -0.23
N ASP A 139 18.71 -22.78 0.97
CA ASP A 139 17.96 -24.00 1.28
C ASP A 139 16.45 -23.77 1.46
N ALA A 140 15.89 -22.71 0.88
CA ALA A 140 14.46 -22.39 1.00
C ALA A 140 13.55 -23.58 0.64
N GLY A 141 14.05 -24.50 -0.19
CA GLY A 141 13.45 -25.79 -0.47
C GLY A 141 12.00 -25.66 -0.90
N ALA A 142 11.11 -25.84 0.07
CA ALA A 142 9.66 -25.77 -0.01
C ALA A 142 9.04 -24.39 -0.20
N TYR A 143 9.78 -23.30 0.06
CA TYR A 143 9.24 -21.93 0.17
C TYR A 143 9.81 -21.02 -0.92
N PRO A 144 9.44 -21.21 -2.20
CA PRO A 144 10.23 -20.65 -3.30
C PRO A 144 10.10 -19.13 -3.45
N ARG A 145 9.08 -18.51 -2.84
CA ARG A 145 8.69 -17.13 -3.17
C ARG A 145 8.28 -16.33 -1.96
N VAL A 146 8.67 -15.06 -1.98
CA VAL A 146 8.10 -14.00 -1.15
C VAL A 146 7.30 -13.08 -2.05
N CYS A 147 6.14 -12.64 -1.59
CA CYS A 147 5.28 -11.70 -2.30
C CYS A 147 4.89 -10.54 -1.40
N VAL A 148 4.79 -9.33 -1.96
CA VAL A 148 4.43 -8.10 -1.24
C VAL A 148 3.24 -7.42 -1.89
N ASP A 149 2.25 -7.03 -1.09
CA ASP A 149 1.15 -6.15 -1.47
C ASP A 149 1.28 -4.83 -0.70
N PHE A 150 1.51 -3.74 -1.44
CA PHE A 150 1.65 -2.39 -0.89
C PHE A 150 0.32 -1.64 -0.76
N SER A 151 -0.79 -2.25 -1.19
CA SER A 151 -2.12 -1.67 -1.12
C SER A 151 -3.16 -2.73 -0.71
N PRO A 152 -2.95 -3.42 0.43
CA PRO A 152 -3.88 -4.43 0.88
C PRO A 152 -5.24 -3.77 1.21
N GLU A 153 -6.32 -4.52 1.00
CA GLU A 153 -7.69 -4.03 1.23
C GLU A 153 -7.86 -3.58 2.69
N THR A 154 -8.54 -2.47 2.97
CA THR A 154 -8.80 -2.01 4.35
C THR A 154 -10.30 -1.98 4.66
N PRO A 155 -10.70 -2.16 5.93
CA PRO A 155 -12.11 -2.03 6.30
C PRO A 155 -12.66 -0.66 5.93
N GLY A 156 -13.83 -0.66 5.26
CA GLY A 156 -14.56 0.57 4.97
C GLY A 156 -13.94 1.51 3.94
N ALA A 157 -12.98 1.06 3.11
CA ALA A 157 -12.30 1.91 2.12
C ALA A 157 -13.27 2.71 1.21
N GLU A 158 -14.49 2.22 0.97
CA GLU A 158 -15.52 2.92 0.20
C GLU A 158 -16.33 3.95 0.99
N ARG A 159 -16.42 3.81 2.32
CA ARG A 159 -17.31 4.60 3.19
C ARG A 159 -16.58 5.56 4.10
N ASP A 160 -15.34 5.24 4.49
CA ASP A 160 -14.54 6.03 5.42
C ASP A 160 -13.07 6.03 4.97
N ALA A 161 -12.77 6.85 3.96
CA ALA A 161 -11.42 7.03 3.44
C ALA A 161 -10.45 7.68 4.45
N GLY A 162 -10.94 8.12 5.61
CA GLY A 162 -10.12 8.75 6.66
C GLY A 162 -9.63 7.77 7.73
N ALA A 163 -10.34 6.66 7.94
CA ALA A 163 -9.97 5.67 8.96
C ALA A 163 -8.71 4.89 8.59
N ARG A 164 -7.74 4.85 9.52
CA ARG A 164 -6.51 4.06 9.42
C ARG A 164 -6.65 2.78 10.24
N TRP A 165 -6.18 1.65 9.70
CA TRP A 165 -6.48 0.30 10.23
C TRP A 165 -5.26 -0.60 10.39
N SER A 166 -4.70 -0.77 11.59
CA SER A 166 -3.59 -1.71 11.77
C SER A 166 -4.12 -3.14 11.71
N CYS A 167 -3.68 -3.91 10.72
CA CYS A 167 -4.09 -5.29 10.56
C CYS A 167 -2.96 -6.25 10.90
N ARG A 168 -3.34 -7.45 11.31
CA ARG A 168 -2.44 -8.59 11.53
C ARG A 168 -3.13 -9.85 11.03
N TYR A 169 -2.33 -10.79 10.55
CA TYR A 169 -2.81 -12.13 10.22
C TYR A 169 -2.82 -12.98 11.49
N ALA A 170 -3.83 -13.83 11.60
CA ALA A 170 -4.01 -14.84 12.62
C ALA A 170 -4.53 -16.12 11.94
N TYR A 171 -4.54 -17.23 12.66
CA TYR A 171 -5.14 -18.47 12.19
C TYR A 171 -6.28 -18.88 13.12
N VAL A 172 -7.47 -19.10 12.56
CA VAL A 172 -8.62 -19.64 13.27
C VAL A 172 -9.00 -20.95 12.59
N SER A 173 -8.90 -22.07 13.29
CA SER A 173 -9.17 -23.41 12.74
C SER A 173 -8.39 -23.69 11.44
N ASN A 174 -7.09 -23.34 11.42
CA ASN A 174 -6.18 -23.45 10.27
C ASN A 174 -6.54 -22.59 9.04
N MET A 175 -7.52 -21.69 9.14
CA MET A 175 -7.81 -20.71 8.10
C MET A 175 -7.15 -19.37 8.43
N PRO A 176 -6.47 -18.71 7.48
CA PRO A 176 -5.89 -17.40 7.71
C PRO A 176 -7.00 -16.37 7.87
N VAL A 177 -7.03 -15.67 9.00
CA VAL A 177 -7.94 -14.56 9.28
C VAL A 177 -7.12 -13.28 9.40
N ARG A 178 -7.54 -12.22 8.72
CA ARG A 178 -6.94 -10.90 8.89
C ARG A 178 -7.78 -10.07 9.85
N ARG A 179 -7.18 -9.65 10.96
CA ARG A 179 -7.79 -8.87 12.03
C ARG A 179 -7.25 -7.45 12.02
N CYS A 180 -8.14 -6.48 11.88
CA CYS A 180 -7.83 -5.07 11.79
C CYS A 180 -8.43 -4.31 12.97
N ALA A 181 -7.67 -3.37 13.53
CA ALA A 181 -8.16 -2.42 14.52
C ALA A 181 -7.81 -0.99 14.08
N GLN A 182 -8.60 -0.02 14.47
CA GLN A 182 -8.29 1.38 14.18
C GLN A 182 -6.92 1.76 14.76
N SER A 183 -6.17 2.56 14.01
CA SER A 183 -4.81 2.97 14.35
C SER A 183 -4.56 4.39 13.90
N GLN A 184 -3.64 5.09 14.57
CA GLN A 184 -3.19 6.42 14.16
C GLN A 184 -1.84 6.38 13.42
N SER A 185 -1.20 5.22 13.34
CA SER A 185 0.12 5.05 12.73
C SER A 185 0.11 5.39 11.24
N THR A 186 1.09 6.18 10.81
CA THR A 186 1.37 6.45 9.39
C THR A 186 1.75 5.17 8.65
N ARG A 187 1.37 5.08 7.38
CA ARG A 187 1.56 3.92 6.51
C ARG A 187 2.30 4.27 5.24
N VAL A 188 2.74 3.24 4.55
CA VAL A 188 3.06 3.36 3.14
C VAL A 188 1.80 3.80 2.36
N GLY A 189 1.96 4.75 1.44
CA GLY A 189 0.89 5.38 0.67
C GLY A 189 0.20 6.58 1.34
N ASP A 190 0.37 6.78 2.65
CA ASP A 190 -0.19 7.94 3.35
C ASP A 190 0.42 9.26 2.85
N ARG A 191 -0.29 10.37 3.08
CA ARG A 191 0.28 11.70 2.87
C ARG A 191 1.35 11.99 3.93
N CYS A 192 2.50 12.52 3.51
CA CYS A 192 3.59 12.93 4.41
C CYS A 192 3.70 14.45 4.62
N ALA A 193 2.80 15.24 4.05
CA ALA A 193 2.80 16.70 4.24
C ALA A 193 2.65 17.13 5.72
N SER A 194 2.09 16.26 6.57
CA SER A 194 1.79 16.53 7.97
C SER A 194 2.56 15.65 8.97
N GLY A 195 3.52 14.84 8.55
CA GLY A 195 4.22 13.93 9.47
C GLY A 195 5.30 13.06 8.84
N ALA A 196 6.04 12.37 9.71
CA ALA A 196 7.07 11.42 9.29
C ALA A 196 6.45 10.18 8.65
N CYS A 197 7.08 9.71 7.56
CA CYS A 197 6.77 8.42 6.98
C CYS A 197 7.19 7.26 7.87
N PRO A 198 6.57 6.08 7.76
CA PRO A 198 7.01 4.91 8.51
C PRO A 198 8.48 4.58 8.19
N PRO A 199 9.23 4.01 9.15
CA PRO A 199 10.62 3.62 8.94
C PRO A 199 10.81 2.81 7.66
N GLY A 200 11.88 3.09 6.93
CA GLY A 200 12.19 2.43 5.66
C GLY A 200 11.47 3.00 4.43
N SER A 201 10.63 4.03 4.57
CA SER A 201 10.00 4.74 3.44
C SER A 201 10.38 6.23 3.42
N ALA A 202 10.20 6.88 2.28
CA ALA A 202 10.53 8.29 2.06
C ALA A 202 9.32 9.10 1.61
N CYS A 203 9.31 10.39 1.94
CA CYS A 203 8.29 11.32 1.46
C CYS A 203 8.63 11.75 0.03
N VAL A 204 7.90 11.21 -0.96
CA VAL A 204 8.07 11.51 -2.39
C VAL A 204 6.73 11.97 -2.95
N SER A 205 6.68 13.16 -3.55
CA SER A 205 5.45 13.77 -4.07
C SER A 205 4.31 13.76 -3.05
N GLU A 206 4.61 14.17 -1.81
CA GLU A 206 3.70 14.18 -0.65
C GLU A 206 3.14 12.82 -0.23
N ARG A 207 3.72 11.70 -0.70
CA ARG A 207 3.34 10.35 -0.31
C ARG A 207 4.49 9.59 0.36
N CYS A 208 4.16 8.72 1.31
CA CYS A 208 5.13 7.78 1.86
C CYS A 208 5.35 6.62 0.88
N VAL A 209 6.48 6.65 0.21
CA VAL A 209 6.85 5.71 -0.85
C VAL A 209 7.99 4.81 -0.35
N PRO A 210 7.85 3.47 -0.44
CA PRO A 210 8.93 2.58 -0.10
C PRO A 210 10.02 2.63 -1.20
N PRO A 211 11.27 2.28 -0.88
CA PRO A 211 12.30 2.08 -1.90
C PRO A 211 11.85 1.00 -2.89
N LYS A 212 12.44 0.97 -4.09
CA LYS A 212 12.19 -0.10 -5.07
C LYS A 212 12.36 -1.45 -4.38
N PRO A 213 11.31 -2.30 -4.36
CA PRO A 213 11.39 -3.55 -3.64
C PRO A 213 12.32 -4.52 -4.38
N ASP A 214 13.14 -5.21 -3.60
CA ASP A 214 13.94 -6.35 -4.01
C ASP A 214 13.47 -7.53 -3.16
N VAL A 215 12.30 -8.04 -3.56
CA VAL A 215 11.46 -8.96 -2.78
C VAL A 215 12.18 -10.29 -2.62
N GLY A 216 12.46 -10.68 -1.38
CA GLY A 216 13.11 -11.96 -1.11
C GLY A 216 13.36 -12.27 0.37
N CYS A 217 12.76 -11.52 1.30
CA CYS A 217 12.77 -11.86 2.73
C CYS A 217 11.38 -11.71 3.35
N PHE A 218 11.13 -12.45 4.42
CA PHE A 218 9.95 -12.38 5.27
C PHE A 218 10.32 -12.02 6.72
N PHE A 219 11.49 -12.47 7.19
CA PHE A 219 12.03 -12.21 8.53
C PHE A 219 13.43 -11.59 8.48
N ASP A 220 13.83 -10.92 9.56
CA ASP A 220 15.12 -10.24 9.67
C ASP A 220 16.33 -11.19 9.59
N ASP A 221 16.19 -12.41 10.13
CA ASP A 221 17.24 -13.44 10.12
C ASP A 221 17.56 -13.97 8.72
N GLU A 222 16.66 -13.79 7.75
CA GLU A 222 16.89 -14.12 6.33
C GLU A 222 17.80 -13.11 5.61
N CYS A 223 18.11 -11.97 6.24
CA CYS A 223 18.88 -10.88 5.63
C CYS A 223 20.38 -10.90 5.94
N GLY A 224 20.82 -11.76 6.86
CA GLY A 224 22.19 -11.79 7.36
C GLY A 224 22.48 -10.68 8.39
N ALA A 225 23.68 -10.69 8.97
CA ALA A 225 24.04 -9.81 10.08
C ALA A 225 23.99 -8.32 9.71
N GLY A 226 23.40 -7.51 10.61
CA GLY A 226 23.34 -6.05 10.46
C GLY A 226 22.34 -5.57 9.40
N ARG A 227 21.36 -6.40 9.04
CA ARG A 227 20.31 -6.07 8.09
C ARG A 227 18.95 -6.50 8.64
N ALA A 228 17.89 -5.85 8.21
CA ALA A 228 16.51 -6.14 8.57
C ALA A 228 15.64 -6.33 7.32
N CYS A 229 14.60 -7.14 7.43
CA CYS A 229 13.63 -7.33 6.39
C CYS A 229 12.57 -6.22 6.43
N THR A 230 12.67 -5.29 5.49
CA THR A 230 11.76 -4.15 5.38
C THR A 230 11.00 -4.20 4.07
N PHE A 231 9.66 -4.31 4.14
CA PHE A 231 8.78 -4.46 2.97
C PHE A 231 9.19 -5.58 2.02
N GLY A 232 9.60 -6.72 2.59
CA GLY A 232 10.08 -7.88 1.84
C GLY A 232 11.49 -7.73 1.23
N SER A 233 12.20 -6.65 1.53
CA SER A 233 13.57 -6.38 1.04
C SER A 233 14.56 -6.29 2.20
N CYS A 234 15.73 -6.91 2.06
CA CYS A 234 16.78 -6.81 3.07
C CYS A 234 17.51 -5.47 2.99
N ARG A 235 17.40 -4.67 4.06
CA ARG A 235 17.99 -3.32 4.17
C ARG A 235 19.01 -3.27 5.32
N PRO A 236 20.04 -2.40 5.24
CA PRO A 236 20.91 -2.10 6.38
C PRO A 236 20.15 -1.55 7.58
#